data_AF-A0A934PJN3-F1
#
_entry.id   AF-A0A934PJN3-F1
#
_cell.length_a   1.000
_cell.length_b   1.000
_cell.length_c   1.000
_cell.angle_alpha   90.00
_cell.angle_beta   90.00
_cell.angle_gamma   90.00
#
_symmetry.space_group_name_H-M   'P 1'
#
loop_
_entity.id
_entity.type
_entity.pdbx_description
1 polymer ?
#
loop_
_entity_poly.entity_id
_entity_poly.type
_entity_poly.pdbx_seq_one_letter_code
_entity_poly.pdbx_strand_id
1 'polypeptide(L)'
;MATAEKQGEDRMAAEPEMMQLAFLNLSRLPDAVCRDWLGAVLGDGVRIGSVDSLEALPDTGCAILIYDAPEVRIAPALRDGMSLTEASAGWRDQARAILARWRQGRRRLFLADADALVAAPEALAERLAAWLERPAGATPAAIGDGSGVSPARDIHDILAAHAAMTLASLRDLADEMEAAGLSPRLARSDDPEQLAAIWKTVELEREQTDLLQLQLKTAQQALEQEYRDRITDRDVAAAELERLRKAAELERLRLETALTEQARQIAALLDGHRALMVERGELQAGLTLSRHEIDALFASTSWKVTAPLRRARLAVTGSR
;
A
#
# COMPACT_ATOMS: atom_id res chain seq x y z
N MET A 1 79.67 -64.20 -35.39
CA MET A 1 78.29 -64.58 -35.80
C MET A 1 77.39 -64.49 -34.59
N ALA A 2 76.32 -63.71 -34.69
CA ALA A 2 75.09 -63.70 -33.86
C ALA A 2 75.26 -63.41 -32.34
N THR A 3 74.52 -62.54 -31.65
CA THR A 3 73.32 -61.76 -31.98
C THR A 3 73.02 -60.81 -30.81
N ALA A 4 72.48 -59.63 -31.14
CA ALA A 4 71.44 -58.88 -30.42
C ALA A 4 71.76 -58.23 -29.06
N GLU A 5 72.32 -57.02 -29.13
CA GLU A 5 72.07 -55.94 -28.17
C GLU A 5 70.58 -55.57 -28.15
N LYS A 6 70.00 -55.61 -26.96
CA LYS A 6 68.61 -55.29 -26.65
C LYS A 6 68.52 -53.78 -26.38
N GLN A 7 68.36 -52.98 -27.43
CA GLN A 7 67.97 -51.57 -27.31
C GLN A 7 66.50 -51.51 -26.83
N GLY A 8 66.33 -51.46 -25.51
CA GLY A 8 65.11 -50.98 -24.87
C GLY A 8 65.06 -49.47 -25.01
N GLU A 9 64.57 -49.01 -26.15
CA GLU A 9 64.20 -47.62 -26.38
C GLU A 9 62.85 -47.40 -25.69
N ASP A 10 62.93 -47.11 -24.39
CA ASP A 10 61.83 -46.67 -23.56
C ASP A 10 61.41 -45.28 -24.06
N ARG A 11 60.57 -45.28 -25.11
CA ARG A 11 59.81 -44.10 -25.52
C ARG A 11 58.94 -43.72 -24.33
N MET A 12 59.46 -42.83 -23.48
CA MET A 12 58.65 -41.91 -22.71
C MET A 12 57.67 -41.27 -23.68
N ALA A 13 56.46 -41.83 -23.73
CA ALA A 13 55.31 -41.14 -24.25
C ALA A 13 55.26 -39.85 -23.45
N ALA A 14 55.67 -38.74 -24.07
CA ALA A 14 55.41 -37.43 -23.54
C ALA A 14 53.90 -37.40 -23.30
N GLU A 15 53.51 -37.51 -22.02
CA GLU A 15 52.13 -37.28 -21.63
C GLU A 15 51.77 -35.93 -22.25
N PRO A 16 50.73 -35.88 -23.10
CA PRO A 16 50.34 -34.63 -23.72
C PRO A 16 50.14 -33.64 -22.58
N GLU A 17 50.94 -32.57 -22.55
CA GLU A 17 50.76 -31.47 -21.61
C GLU A 17 49.29 -31.10 -21.65
N MET A 18 48.56 -31.55 -20.62
CA MET A 18 47.13 -31.32 -20.52
C MET A 18 46.98 -29.84 -20.27
N MET A 19 46.76 -29.09 -21.35
CA MET A 19 46.48 -27.67 -21.30
C MET A 19 45.27 -27.48 -20.38
N GLN A 20 45.54 -27.02 -19.16
CA GLN A 20 44.50 -26.80 -18.17
C GLN A 20 43.64 -25.65 -18.66
N LEU A 21 42.40 -25.99 -19.04
CA LEU A 21 41.42 -25.02 -19.44
C LEU A 21 40.64 -24.59 -18.20
N ALA A 22 40.55 -23.30 -17.98
CA ALA A 22 39.81 -22.76 -16.86
C ALA A 22 38.61 -21.93 -17.32
N PHE A 23 37.58 -21.84 -16.51
CA PHE A 23 36.43 -20.99 -16.83
C PHE A 23 35.98 -20.16 -15.64
N LEU A 24 35.57 -18.93 -15.92
CA LEU A 24 34.95 -18.04 -14.95
C LEU A 24 33.53 -17.75 -15.42
N ASN A 25 32.56 -18.24 -14.66
CA ASN A 25 31.15 -17.96 -14.89
C ASN A 25 30.75 -16.70 -14.11
N LEU A 26 30.60 -15.58 -14.81
CA LEU A 26 30.05 -14.34 -14.25
C LEU A 26 28.57 -14.16 -14.57
N SER A 27 28.00 -15.12 -15.31
CA SER A 27 26.61 -15.13 -15.74
C SER A 27 25.67 -15.69 -14.69
N ARG A 28 24.37 -15.59 -14.95
CA ARG A 28 23.32 -16.24 -14.15
C ARG A 28 23.15 -17.74 -14.45
N LEU A 29 23.86 -18.28 -15.44
CA LEU A 29 23.73 -19.68 -15.81
C LEU A 29 24.15 -20.60 -14.64
N PRO A 30 23.42 -21.71 -14.40
CA PRO A 30 23.83 -22.68 -13.41
C PRO A 30 25.22 -23.23 -13.74
N ASP A 31 26.12 -23.28 -12.75
CA ASP A 31 27.50 -23.71 -12.97
C ASP A 31 27.63 -25.12 -13.52
N ALA A 32 26.65 -25.99 -13.24
CA ALA A 32 26.57 -27.33 -13.80
C ALA A 32 26.44 -27.28 -15.33
N VAL A 33 25.60 -26.39 -15.87
CA VAL A 33 25.40 -26.23 -17.31
C VAL A 33 26.70 -25.80 -18.00
N CYS A 34 27.38 -24.79 -17.44
CA CYS A 34 28.66 -24.33 -17.98
C CYS A 34 29.72 -25.43 -17.92
N ARG A 35 29.78 -26.17 -16.82
CA ARG A 35 30.75 -27.27 -16.63
C ARG A 35 30.49 -28.42 -17.58
N ASP A 36 29.23 -28.84 -17.74
CA ASP A 36 28.86 -29.96 -18.60
C ASP A 36 29.12 -29.62 -20.06
N TRP A 37 28.79 -28.39 -20.48
CA TRP A 37 29.07 -27.90 -21.82
C TRP A 37 30.59 -27.84 -22.10
N LEU A 38 31.36 -27.22 -21.19
CA LEU A 38 32.82 -27.15 -21.33
C LEU A 38 33.47 -28.53 -21.27
N GLY A 39 32.96 -29.40 -20.41
CA GLY A 39 33.34 -30.81 -20.31
C GLY A 39 33.19 -31.55 -21.63
N ALA A 40 32.04 -31.37 -22.30
CA ALA A 40 31.76 -31.99 -23.59
C ALA A 40 32.65 -31.44 -24.72
N VAL A 41 32.89 -30.12 -24.74
CA VAL A 41 33.65 -29.48 -25.82
C VAL A 41 35.16 -29.68 -25.65
N LEU A 42 35.68 -29.66 -24.41
CA LEU A 42 37.11 -29.46 -24.12
C LEU A 42 37.73 -30.43 -23.11
N GLY A 43 36.93 -31.26 -22.43
CA GLY A 43 37.38 -32.10 -21.33
C GLY A 43 37.38 -31.38 -19.98
N ASP A 44 38.26 -31.79 -19.06
CA ASP A 44 38.26 -31.30 -17.66
C ASP A 44 38.56 -29.79 -17.56
N GLY A 45 37.50 -28.99 -17.38
CA GLY A 45 37.59 -27.55 -17.14
C GLY A 45 37.65 -27.23 -15.64
N VAL A 46 38.63 -26.43 -15.22
CA VAL A 46 38.76 -25.95 -13.83
C VAL A 46 37.97 -24.65 -13.66
N ARG A 47 37.02 -24.63 -12.73
CA ARG A 47 36.28 -23.40 -12.40
C ARG A 47 37.17 -22.44 -11.61
N ILE A 48 37.17 -21.18 -12.04
CA ILE A 48 37.76 -20.06 -11.31
C ILE A 48 36.64 -19.34 -10.53
N GLY A 49 36.90 -19.00 -9.26
CA GLY A 49 35.91 -18.38 -8.38
C GLY A 49 35.80 -16.86 -8.48
N SER A 50 36.85 -16.18 -8.95
CA SER A 50 36.88 -14.71 -9.04
C SER A 50 37.71 -14.20 -10.21
N VAL A 51 37.49 -12.95 -10.61
CA VAL A 51 38.29 -12.26 -11.64
C VAL A 51 39.75 -12.16 -11.21
N ASP A 52 40.02 -11.91 -9.92
CA ASP A 52 41.39 -11.81 -9.39
C ASP A 52 42.16 -13.12 -9.52
N SER A 53 41.45 -14.25 -9.43
CA SER A 53 42.05 -15.58 -9.58
C SER A 53 42.49 -15.87 -11.02
N LEU A 54 42.11 -15.04 -12.00
CA LEU A 54 42.65 -15.10 -13.36
C LEU A 54 44.12 -14.71 -13.42
N GLU A 55 44.65 -13.98 -12.43
CA GLU A 55 46.08 -13.64 -12.36
C GLU A 55 46.94 -14.83 -11.98
N ALA A 56 46.37 -15.79 -11.26
CA ALA A 56 47.05 -17.01 -10.86
C ALA A 56 47.04 -18.11 -11.95
N LEU A 57 46.44 -17.86 -13.11
CA LEU A 57 46.48 -18.80 -14.23
C LEU A 57 47.93 -18.95 -14.71
N PRO A 58 48.47 -20.18 -14.80
CA PRO A 58 49.80 -20.41 -15.32
C PRO A 58 49.90 -19.87 -16.75
N ASP A 59 51.11 -19.44 -17.14
CA ASP A 59 51.37 -18.86 -18.46
C ASP A 59 51.04 -19.78 -19.65
N THR A 60 50.75 -21.06 -19.40
CA THR A 60 50.38 -22.03 -20.42
C THR A 60 48.88 -22.28 -20.52
N GLY A 61 48.06 -21.72 -19.61
CA GLY A 61 46.62 -21.94 -19.57
C GLY A 61 45.80 -21.03 -20.50
N CYS A 62 44.71 -21.58 -21.04
CA CYS A 62 43.64 -20.83 -21.70
C CYS A 62 42.42 -20.74 -20.77
N ALA A 63 41.69 -19.61 -20.80
CA ALA A 63 40.48 -19.47 -20.01
C ALA A 63 39.33 -18.81 -20.75
N ILE A 64 38.10 -19.18 -20.35
CA ILE A 64 36.86 -18.67 -20.93
C ILE A 64 36.12 -17.86 -19.86
N LEU A 65 35.74 -16.63 -20.21
CA LEU A 65 34.94 -15.75 -19.38
C LEU A 65 33.53 -15.69 -19.95
N ILE A 66 32.57 -16.19 -19.18
CA ILE A 66 31.15 -16.16 -19.55
C ILE A 66 30.50 -14.96 -18.86
N TYR A 67 29.89 -14.07 -19.62
CA TYR A 67 29.27 -12.85 -19.12
C TYR A 67 27.79 -12.75 -19.51
N ASP A 68 27.01 -11.97 -18.75
CA ASP A 68 25.63 -11.63 -19.09
C ASP A 68 25.58 -10.32 -19.91
N ALA A 69 24.68 -10.26 -20.90
CA ALA A 69 24.30 -9.03 -21.58
C ALA A 69 23.78 -7.95 -20.58
N PRO A 70 23.90 -6.65 -20.90
CA PRO A 70 23.49 -5.57 -19.99
C PRO A 70 22.02 -5.68 -19.58
N GLU A 71 21.13 -6.02 -20.50
CA GLU A 71 19.69 -6.20 -20.24
C GLU A 71 19.41 -7.27 -19.18
N VAL A 72 20.09 -8.42 -19.25
CA VAL A 72 19.94 -9.55 -18.32
C VAL A 72 20.45 -9.19 -16.92
N ARG A 73 21.49 -8.36 -16.84
CA ARG A 73 22.05 -7.93 -15.56
C ARG A 73 21.28 -6.78 -14.93
N ILE A 74 20.86 -5.81 -15.72
CA ILE A 74 20.19 -4.59 -15.24
C ILE A 74 18.76 -4.89 -14.80
N ALA A 75 17.99 -5.71 -15.52
CA ALA A 75 16.57 -5.90 -15.22
C ALA A 75 16.29 -6.37 -13.78
N PRO A 76 17.05 -7.32 -13.22
CA PRO A 76 16.77 -7.79 -11.87
C PRO A 76 17.28 -6.82 -10.79
N ALA A 77 18.32 -6.03 -11.08
CA ALA A 77 18.72 -4.93 -10.20
C ALA A 77 17.61 -3.86 -10.11
N LEU A 78 16.93 -3.57 -11.23
CA LEU A 78 15.76 -2.69 -11.22
C LEU A 78 14.60 -3.29 -10.43
N ARG A 79 14.34 -4.60 -10.56
CA ARG A 79 13.33 -5.31 -9.74
C ARG A 79 13.62 -5.25 -8.25
N ASP A 80 14.90 -5.30 -7.87
CA ASP A 80 15.35 -5.17 -6.48
C ASP A 80 15.28 -3.71 -5.97
N GLY A 81 14.77 -2.78 -6.78
CA GLY A 81 14.57 -1.38 -6.42
C GLY A 81 15.80 -0.50 -6.59
N MET A 82 16.88 -0.97 -7.22
CA MET A 82 18.01 -0.11 -7.54
C MET A 82 17.63 0.91 -8.61
N SER A 83 18.24 2.10 -8.53
CA SER A 83 18.06 3.07 -9.60
C SER A 83 18.75 2.61 -10.90
N LEU A 84 18.21 3.02 -12.04
CA LEU A 84 18.81 2.71 -13.35
C LEU A 84 20.26 3.19 -13.46
N THR A 85 20.58 4.32 -12.82
CA THR A 85 21.94 4.89 -12.81
C THR A 85 22.92 3.99 -12.05
N GLU A 86 22.51 3.45 -10.90
CA GLU A 86 23.34 2.53 -10.11
C GLU A 86 23.49 1.18 -10.79
N ALA A 87 22.39 0.59 -11.28
CA ALA A 87 22.41 -0.69 -11.98
C ALA A 87 23.30 -0.65 -13.23
N SER A 88 23.18 0.42 -14.04
CA SER A 88 24.01 0.62 -15.23
C SER A 88 25.47 0.97 -14.89
N ALA A 89 25.75 1.65 -13.78
CA ALA A 89 27.12 1.86 -13.30
C ALA A 89 27.77 0.53 -12.90
N GLY A 90 27.08 -0.29 -12.11
CA GLY A 90 27.57 -1.60 -11.68
C GLY A 90 27.91 -2.52 -12.85
N TRP A 91 27.03 -2.60 -13.86
CA TRP A 91 27.34 -3.38 -15.06
C TRP A 91 28.51 -2.79 -15.85
N ARG A 92 28.60 -1.46 -16.02
CA ARG A 92 29.73 -0.82 -16.74
C ARG A 92 31.07 -1.10 -16.09
N ASP A 93 31.13 -1.03 -14.77
CA ASP A 93 32.37 -1.26 -14.04
C ASP A 93 32.80 -2.73 -14.16
N GLN A 94 31.85 -3.66 -14.09
CA GLN A 94 32.09 -5.08 -14.35
C GLN A 94 32.58 -5.32 -15.78
N ALA A 95 31.89 -4.78 -16.79
CA ALA A 95 32.24 -4.93 -18.19
C ALA A 95 33.63 -4.34 -18.51
N ARG A 96 33.96 -3.17 -17.95
CA ARG A 96 35.30 -2.56 -18.07
C ARG A 96 36.38 -3.41 -17.43
N ALA A 97 36.12 -4.00 -16.26
CA ALA A 97 37.07 -4.89 -15.61
C ALA A 97 37.33 -6.14 -16.45
N ILE A 98 36.27 -6.76 -17.01
CA ILE A 98 36.38 -7.92 -17.92
C ILE A 98 37.19 -7.54 -19.17
N LEU A 99 36.86 -6.42 -19.82
CA LEU A 99 37.57 -5.96 -21.01
C LEU A 99 39.03 -5.61 -20.73
N ALA A 100 39.33 -4.96 -19.60
CA ALA A 100 40.69 -4.66 -19.19
C ALA A 100 41.51 -5.95 -19.04
N ARG A 101 40.92 -6.97 -18.41
CA ARG A 101 41.56 -8.28 -18.25
C ARG A 101 41.75 -8.99 -19.58
N TRP A 102 40.72 -9.01 -20.42
CA TRP A 102 40.80 -9.59 -21.77
C TRP A 102 41.88 -8.91 -22.62
N ARG A 103 42.02 -7.58 -22.56
CA ARG A 103 43.07 -6.84 -23.28
C ARG A 103 44.48 -7.25 -22.86
N GLN A 104 44.70 -7.59 -21.58
CA GLN A 104 45.98 -8.13 -21.10
C GLN A 104 46.26 -9.54 -21.61
N GLY A 105 45.20 -10.35 -21.80
CA GLY A 105 45.30 -11.77 -22.13
C GLY A 105 44.67 -12.20 -23.45
N ARG A 106 44.62 -11.34 -24.49
CA ARG A 106 43.81 -11.56 -25.71
C ARG A 106 43.99 -12.92 -26.41
N ARG A 107 45.20 -13.50 -26.32
CA ARG A 107 45.50 -14.80 -26.94
C ARG A 107 45.12 -16.00 -26.09
N ARG A 108 44.88 -15.78 -24.79
CA ARG A 108 44.63 -16.83 -23.78
C ARG A 108 43.24 -16.73 -23.14
N LEU A 109 42.58 -15.58 -23.28
CA LEU A 109 41.26 -15.32 -22.72
C LEU A 109 40.23 -15.24 -23.84
N PHE A 110 39.19 -16.04 -23.68
CA PHE A 110 38.06 -16.09 -24.59
C PHE A 110 36.83 -15.49 -23.90
N LEU A 111 36.12 -14.58 -24.57
CA LEU A 111 34.87 -14.02 -24.06
C LEU A 111 33.67 -14.71 -24.74
N ALA A 112 32.72 -15.16 -23.92
CA ALA A 112 31.47 -15.76 -24.38
C ALA A 112 30.28 -15.08 -23.69
N ASP A 113 29.27 -14.71 -24.46
CA ASP A 113 27.98 -14.31 -23.91
C ASP A 113 27.20 -15.55 -23.47
N ALA A 114 26.62 -15.48 -22.27
CA ALA A 114 25.80 -16.52 -21.69
C ALA A 114 24.57 -16.85 -22.55
N ASP A 115 23.92 -15.85 -23.13
CA ASP A 115 22.72 -16.08 -23.94
C ASP A 115 23.10 -16.70 -25.29
N ALA A 116 24.22 -16.30 -25.88
CA ALA A 116 24.75 -16.91 -27.09
C ALA A 116 25.15 -18.38 -26.87
N LEU A 117 25.71 -18.70 -25.70
CA LEU A 117 26.04 -20.07 -25.30
C LEU A 117 24.80 -20.96 -25.25
N VAL A 118 23.66 -20.43 -24.78
CA VAL A 118 22.38 -21.16 -24.73
C VAL A 118 21.72 -21.23 -26.12
N ALA A 119 21.71 -20.12 -26.86
CA ALA A 119 20.99 -20.02 -28.13
C ALA A 119 21.65 -20.82 -29.27
N ALA A 120 22.99 -20.86 -29.32
CA ALA A 120 23.74 -21.54 -30.38
C ALA A 120 25.01 -22.21 -29.85
N PRO A 121 24.89 -23.24 -28.98
CA PRO A 121 26.02 -23.89 -28.34
C PRO A 121 26.99 -24.53 -29.35
N GLU A 122 26.48 -25.07 -30.45
CA GLU A 122 27.28 -25.72 -31.49
C GLU A 122 28.19 -24.72 -32.21
N ALA A 123 27.65 -23.57 -32.63
CA ALA A 123 28.42 -22.53 -33.30
C ALA A 123 29.52 -21.95 -32.39
N LEU A 124 29.24 -21.82 -31.09
CA LEU A 124 30.24 -21.37 -30.12
C LEU A 124 31.32 -22.44 -29.91
N ALA A 125 30.93 -23.72 -29.83
CA ALA A 125 31.86 -24.84 -29.68
C ALA A 125 32.83 -24.94 -30.87
N GLU A 126 32.33 -24.82 -32.11
CA GLU A 126 33.16 -24.81 -33.32
C GLU A 126 34.17 -23.66 -33.32
N ARG A 127 33.71 -22.45 -33.00
CA ARG A 127 34.57 -21.26 -32.92
C ARG A 127 35.64 -21.40 -31.84
N LEU A 128 35.29 -22.00 -30.72
CA LEU A 128 36.19 -22.21 -29.61
C LEU A 128 37.22 -23.30 -29.89
N ALA A 129 36.80 -24.38 -30.55
CA ALA A 129 37.70 -25.42 -31.04
C ALA A 129 38.72 -24.86 -32.04
N ALA A 130 38.26 -24.02 -32.97
CA ALA A 130 39.14 -23.30 -33.90
C ALA A 130 40.13 -22.38 -33.17
N TRP A 131 39.69 -21.65 -32.14
CA TRP A 131 40.56 -20.79 -31.33
C TRP A 131 41.62 -21.56 -30.55
N LEU A 132 41.30 -22.75 -30.05
CA LEU A 132 42.25 -23.63 -29.36
C LEU A 132 43.11 -24.47 -30.30
N GLU A 133 42.91 -24.36 -31.62
CA GLU A 133 43.55 -25.22 -32.63
C GLU A 133 43.32 -26.73 -32.37
N ARG A 134 42.14 -27.09 -31.84
CA ARG A 134 41.75 -28.48 -31.56
C ARG A 134 40.55 -28.88 -32.41
N PRO A 135 40.43 -30.16 -32.81
CA PRO A 135 39.19 -30.64 -33.40
C PRO A 135 38.06 -30.47 -32.37
N ALA A 136 36.91 -29.98 -32.82
CA ALA A 136 35.74 -29.89 -31.97
C ALA A 136 35.42 -31.29 -31.42
N GLY A 137 35.24 -31.38 -30.10
CA GLY A 137 34.77 -32.61 -29.44
C GLY A 137 33.35 -32.97 -29.86
N ALA A 138 32.73 -33.89 -29.12
CA ALA A 138 31.30 -34.14 -29.29
C ALA A 138 30.52 -32.84 -29.08
N THR A 139 29.66 -32.47 -30.02
CA THR A 139 28.73 -31.37 -29.85
C THR A 139 27.87 -31.66 -28.62
N PRO A 140 27.94 -30.84 -27.56
CA PRO A 140 27.06 -31.01 -26.43
C PRO A 140 25.62 -30.98 -26.91
N ALA A 141 24.80 -31.91 -26.42
CA ALA A 141 23.37 -31.85 -26.66
C ALA A 141 22.87 -30.45 -26.31
N ALA A 142 22.00 -29.87 -27.15
CA ALA A 142 21.42 -28.55 -26.90
C ALA A 142 21.00 -28.47 -25.43
N ILE A 143 21.48 -27.44 -24.73
CA ILE A 143 21.13 -27.18 -23.32
C ILE A 143 19.61 -26.99 -23.36
N GLY A 144 18.89 -28.03 -22.91
CA GLY A 144 17.59 -28.43 -23.46
C GLY A 144 16.65 -27.29 -23.80
N ASP A 145 15.93 -27.43 -24.94
CA ASP A 145 14.94 -26.49 -25.46
C ASP A 145 14.26 -25.72 -24.33
N GLY A 146 14.81 -24.53 -24.05
CA GLY A 146 14.34 -23.58 -23.04
C GLY A 146 13.00 -22.97 -23.42
N SER A 147 12.11 -23.76 -24.03
CA SER A 147 10.67 -23.57 -24.18
C SER A 147 9.94 -23.43 -22.85
N GLY A 148 10.66 -23.17 -21.75
CA GLY A 148 10.13 -22.45 -20.62
C GLY A 148 9.69 -21.08 -21.12
N VAL A 149 8.44 -21.05 -21.60
CA VAL A 149 7.54 -19.90 -21.74
C VAL A 149 8.31 -18.62 -21.54
N SER A 150 8.68 -17.91 -22.63
CA SER A 150 9.22 -16.56 -22.53
C SER A 150 8.29 -15.82 -21.56
N PRO A 151 8.72 -15.60 -20.30
CA PRO A 151 7.83 -15.03 -19.31
C PRO A 151 7.43 -13.69 -19.90
N ALA A 152 6.14 -13.37 -19.83
CA ALA A 152 5.65 -12.07 -20.30
C ALA A 152 6.65 -11.02 -19.82
N ARG A 153 7.35 -10.38 -20.77
CA ARG A 153 8.51 -9.54 -20.46
C ARG A 153 8.09 -8.55 -19.38
N ASP A 154 8.73 -8.61 -18.22
CA ASP A 154 8.45 -7.70 -17.12
C ASP A 154 8.79 -6.27 -17.58
N ILE A 155 8.11 -5.26 -17.02
CA ILE A 155 8.40 -3.85 -17.32
C ILE A 155 9.87 -3.53 -17.07
N HIS A 156 10.49 -4.19 -16.08
CA HIS A 156 11.92 -4.08 -15.79
C HIS A 156 12.82 -4.65 -16.90
N ASP A 157 12.41 -5.75 -17.54
CA ASP A 157 13.16 -6.35 -18.65
C ASP A 157 13.10 -5.42 -19.87
N ILE A 158 11.94 -4.81 -20.12
CA ILE A 158 11.74 -3.80 -21.17
C ILE A 158 12.60 -2.56 -20.91
N LEU A 159 12.57 -2.03 -19.68
CA LEU A 159 13.36 -0.85 -19.30
C LEU A 159 14.87 -1.12 -19.39
N ALA A 160 15.32 -2.32 -18.99
CA ALA A 160 16.71 -2.71 -19.07
C ALA A 160 17.19 -2.83 -20.53
N ALA A 161 16.40 -3.49 -21.39
CA ALA A 161 16.68 -3.57 -22.82
C ALA A 161 16.72 -2.18 -23.47
N HIS A 162 15.75 -1.32 -23.13
CA HIS A 162 15.72 0.05 -23.62
C HIS A 162 16.97 0.83 -23.19
N ALA A 163 17.33 0.77 -21.91
CA ALA A 163 18.51 1.45 -21.38
C ALA A 163 19.80 0.98 -22.06
N ALA A 164 19.94 -0.33 -22.30
CA ALA A 164 21.08 -0.88 -23.03
C ALA A 164 21.18 -0.33 -24.47
N MET A 165 20.05 -0.11 -25.14
CA MET A 165 20.00 0.43 -26.50
C MET A 165 20.21 1.96 -26.56
N THR A 166 19.63 2.72 -25.63
CA THR A 166 19.60 4.19 -25.72
C THR A 166 20.79 4.87 -25.06
N LEU A 167 21.34 4.28 -24.00
CA LEU A 167 22.49 4.88 -23.32
C LEU A 167 23.74 4.53 -24.12
N ALA A 168 24.24 5.52 -24.89
CA ALA A 168 25.42 5.35 -25.75
C ALA A 168 26.60 4.67 -25.01
N SER A 169 26.87 5.05 -23.76
CA SER A 169 27.95 4.45 -22.98
C SER A 169 27.76 2.96 -22.64
N LEU A 170 26.53 2.46 -22.56
CA LEU A 170 26.25 1.03 -22.37
C LEU A 170 26.36 0.30 -23.69
N ARG A 171 25.72 0.83 -24.74
CA ARG A 171 25.75 0.28 -26.07
C ARG A 171 27.16 0.13 -26.60
N ASP A 172 27.97 1.19 -26.55
CA ASP A 172 29.34 1.18 -27.06
C ASP A 172 30.21 0.14 -26.33
N LEU A 173 29.97 -0.05 -25.02
CA LEU A 173 30.69 -1.04 -24.21
C LEU A 173 30.23 -2.47 -24.49
N ALA A 174 28.91 -2.67 -24.67
CA ALA A 174 28.34 -3.95 -25.03
C ALA A 174 28.81 -4.37 -26.44
N ASP A 175 28.82 -3.44 -27.39
CA ASP A 175 29.34 -3.65 -28.74
C ASP A 175 30.84 -3.98 -28.71
N GLU A 176 31.62 -3.36 -27.81
CA GLU A 176 33.02 -3.72 -27.61
C GLU A 176 33.17 -5.14 -27.03
N MET A 177 32.36 -5.53 -26.04
CA MET A 177 32.36 -6.88 -25.48
C MET A 177 31.97 -7.94 -26.50
N GLU A 178 30.97 -7.65 -27.34
CA GLU A 178 30.56 -8.51 -28.44
C GLU A 178 31.65 -8.64 -29.50
N ALA A 179 32.28 -7.52 -29.89
CA ALA A 179 33.38 -7.52 -30.85
C ALA A 179 34.64 -8.24 -30.34
N ALA A 180 34.87 -8.21 -29.02
CA ALA A 180 35.94 -8.95 -28.36
C ALA A 180 35.62 -10.45 -28.18
N GLY A 181 34.33 -10.81 -28.19
CA GLY A 181 33.83 -12.18 -28.07
C GLY A 181 33.54 -12.85 -29.41
N LEU A 182 33.17 -14.13 -29.31
CA LEU A 182 32.69 -14.93 -30.45
C LEU A 182 31.20 -15.23 -30.35
N SER A 183 30.42 -14.31 -29.77
CA SER A 183 28.97 -14.39 -29.87
C SER A 183 28.57 -14.14 -31.33
N PRO A 184 27.68 -14.95 -31.92
CA PRO A 184 26.97 -14.52 -33.11
C PRO A 184 26.34 -13.18 -32.77
N ARG A 185 26.39 -12.19 -33.67
CA ARG A 185 25.49 -11.04 -33.57
C ARG A 185 24.08 -11.61 -33.69
N LEU A 186 23.49 -12.02 -32.56
CA LEU A 186 22.05 -12.07 -32.44
C LEU A 186 21.65 -10.64 -32.78
N ALA A 187 21.10 -10.45 -33.97
CA ALA A 187 20.69 -9.14 -34.42
C ALA A 187 19.80 -8.60 -33.30
N ARG A 188 20.33 -7.66 -32.50
CA ARG A 188 19.49 -6.87 -31.61
C ARG A 188 18.40 -6.40 -32.53
N SER A 189 17.16 -6.75 -32.20
CA SER A 189 16.01 -6.29 -32.94
C SER A 189 15.98 -4.79 -32.77
N ASP A 190 16.73 -4.08 -33.61
CA ASP A 190 16.75 -2.64 -33.77
C ASP A 190 15.45 -2.18 -34.43
N ASP A 191 14.38 -2.98 -34.36
CA ASP A 191 13.09 -2.66 -34.93
C ASP A 191 12.53 -1.44 -34.19
N PRO A 192 12.59 -0.25 -34.80
CA PRO A 192 12.13 0.97 -34.17
C PRO A 192 10.62 0.91 -33.95
N GLU A 193 9.89 0.08 -34.70
CA GLU A 193 8.45 -0.10 -34.54
C GLU A 193 8.12 -0.83 -33.22
N GLN A 194 8.92 -1.82 -32.84
CA GLN A 194 8.72 -2.53 -31.57
C GLN A 194 8.97 -1.60 -30.37
N LEU A 195 9.99 -0.75 -30.43
CA LEU A 195 10.24 0.27 -29.40
C LEU A 195 9.13 1.33 -29.37
N ALA A 196 8.65 1.78 -30.52
CA ALA A 196 7.53 2.74 -30.58
C ALA A 196 6.23 2.15 -30.01
N ALA A 197 5.97 0.86 -30.23
CA ALA A 197 4.83 0.15 -29.65
C ALA A 197 4.93 0.08 -28.13
N ILE A 198 6.11 -0.22 -27.59
CA ILE A 198 6.39 -0.23 -26.14
C ILE A 198 6.18 1.15 -25.52
N TRP A 199 6.68 2.21 -26.17
CA TRP A 199 6.47 3.57 -25.68
C TRP A 199 5.00 3.95 -25.63
N LYS A 200 4.25 3.57 -26.66
CA LYS A 200 2.80 3.78 -26.69
C LYS A 200 2.08 3.05 -25.54
N THR A 201 2.53 1.84 -25.18
CA THR A 201 1.96 1.13 -24.02
C THR A 201 2.29 1.81 -22.69
N VAL A 202 3.53 2.28 -22.51
CA VAL A 202 3.93 2.98 -21.29
C VAL A 202 3.21 4.32 -21.15
N GLU A 203 3.03 5.05 -22.24
CA GLU A 203 2.29 6.31 -22.26
C GLU A 203 0.81 6.09 -21.94
N LEU A 204 0.19 5.03 -22.50
CA LEU A 204 -1.17 4.64 -22.17
C LEU A 204 -1.33 4.28 -20.68
N GLU A 205 -0.40 3.50 -20.11
CA GLU A 205 -0.44 3.15 -18.68
C GLU A 205 -0.26 4.38 -17.78
N ARG A 206 0.56 5.34 -18.21
CA ARG A 206 0.73 6.61 -17.51
C ARG A 206 -0.55 7.43 -17.53
N GLU A 207 -1.20 7.58 -18.69
CA GLU A 207 -2.49 8.26 -18.80
C GLU A 207 -3.58 7.60 -17.95
N GLN A 208 -3.60 6.26 -17.90
CA GLN A 208 -4.51 5.51 -17.03
C GLN A 208 -4.22 5.78 -15.56
N THR A 209 -2.94 5.81 -15.16
CA THR A 209 -2.54 6.09 -13.78
C THR A 209 -2.92 7.52 -13.38
N ASP A 210 -2.69 8.50 -14.24
CA ASP A 210 -3.04 9.91 -14.00
C ASP A 210 -4.57 10.08 -13.89
N LEU A 211 -5.34 9.39 -14.73
CA LEU A 211 -6.81 9.37 -14.67
C LEU A 211 -7.31 8.74 -13.37
N LEU A 212 -6.73 7.62 -12.93
CA LEU A 212 -7.06 6.98 -11.65
C LEU A 212 -6.71 7.87 -10.46
N GLN A 213 -5.57 8.57 -10.50
CA GLN A 213 -5.19 9.53 -9.46
C GLN A 213 -6.18 10.71 -9.40
N LEU A 214 -6.61 11.23 -10.54
CA LEU A 214 -7.61 12.28 -10.61
C LEU A 214 -8.97 11.81 -10.06
N GLN A 215 -9.40 10.60 -10.41
CA GLN A 215 -10.62 9.98 -9.89
C GLN A 215 -10.55 9.78 -8.36
N LEU A 216 -9.42 9.30 -7.84
CA LEU A 216 -9.22 9.15 -6.41
C LEU A 216 -9.30 10.50 -5.69
N LYS A 217 -8.64 11.53 -6.23
CA LYS A 217 -8.65 12.87 -5.64
C LYS A 217 -10.04 13.50 -5.64
N THR A 218 -10.78 13.35 -6.73
CA THR A 218 -12.16 13.88 -6.83
C THR A 218 -13.10 13.15 -5.87
N ALA A 219 -12.97 11.82 -5.72
CA ALA A 219 -13.74 11.06 -4.74
C ALA A 219 -13.41 11.47 -3.29
N GLN A 220 -12.13 11.70 -2.98
CA GLN A 220 -11.71 12.21 -1.66
C GLN A 220 -12.32 13.59 -1.36
N GLN A 221 -12.27 14.51 -2.32
CA GLN A 221 -12.87 15.84 -2.15
C GLN A 221 -14.39 15.80 -1.96
N ALA A 222 -15.09 14.93 -2.70
CA ALA A 222 -16.53 14.73 -2.52
C ALA A 222 -16.86 14.21 -1.12
N LEU A 223 -16.10 13.22 -0.63
CA LEU A 223 -16.27 12.65 0.71
C LEU A 223 -16.00 13.69 1.81
N GLU A 224 -14.93 14.48 1.68
CA GLU A 224 -14.63 15.57 2.61
C GLU A 224 -15.75 16.61 2.66
N GLN A 225 -16.33 16.94 1.51
CA GLN A 225 -17.46 17.86 1.44
C GLN A 225 -18.69 17.28 2.14
N GLU A 226 -19.05 16.02 1.90
CA GLU A 226 -20.15 15.37 2.60
C GLU A 226 -19.94 15.35 4.13
N TYR A 227 -18.72 15.12 4.60
CA TYR A 227 -18.43 15.17 6.04
C TYR A 227 -18.62 16.58 6.62
N ARG A 228 -18.20 17.62 5.91
CA ARG A 228 -18.42 19.02 6.33
C ARG A 228 -19.89 19.37 6.38
N ASP A 229 -20.66 18.93 5.38
CA ASP A 229 -22.09 19.16 5.31
C ASP A 229 -22.80 18.45 6.48
N ARG A 230 -22.45 17.18 6.76
CA ARG A 230 -22.99 16.43 7.92
C ARG A 230 -22.65 17.05 9.27
N ILE A 231 -21.44 17.61 9.43
CA ILE A 231 -21.07 18.32 10.66
C ILE A 231 -21.94 19.56 10.82
N THR A 232 -22.12 20.32 9.74
CA THR A 232 -22.94 21.53 9.72
C THR A 232 -24.40 21.21 10.06
N ASP A 233 -24.98 20.19 9.44
CA ASP A 233 -26.35 19.73 9.73
C ASP A 233 -26.51 19.29 11.19
N ARG A 234 -25.52 18.56 11.72
CA ARG A 234 -25.51 18.13 13.12
C ARG A 234 -25.46 19.33 14.07
N ASP A 235 -24.66 20.34 13.76
CA ASP A 235 -24.51 21.53 14.60
C ASP A 235 -25.78 22.39 14.56
N VAL A 236 -26.44 22.51 13.40
CA VAL A 236 -27.76 23.13 13.26
C VAL A 236 -28.81 22.38 14.08
N ALA A 237 -28.85 21.04 13.98
CA ALA A 237 -29.78 20.21 14.76
C ALA A 237 -29.52 20.32 16.27
N ALA A 238 -28.26 20.40 16.70
CA ALA A 238 -27.89 20.59 18.10
C ALA A 238 -28.34 21.95 18.63
N ALA A 239 -28.16 23.02 17.84
CA ALA A 239 -28.63 24.36 18.20
C ALA A 239 -30.17 24.42 18.32
N GLU A 240 -30.89 23.76 17.42
CA GLU A 240 -32.36 23.70 17.49
C GLU A 240 -32.84 22.91 18.71
N LEU A 241 -32.20 21.78 19.04
CA LEU A 241 -32.49 21.04 20.27
C LEU A 241 -32.24 21.87 21.52
N GLU A 242 -31.17 22.66 21.57
CA GLU A 242 -30.90 23.56 22.69
C GLU A 242 -31.97 24.66 22.80
N ARG A 243 -32.40 25.22 21.66
CA ARG A 243 -33.49 26.22 21.61
C ARG A 243 -34.79 25.64 22.15
N LEU A 244 -35.17 24.44 21.72
CA LEU A 244 -36.38 23.76 22.19
C LEU A 244 -36.31 23.43 23.69
N ARG A 245 -35.15 23.00 24.20
CA ARG A 245 -34.94 22.77 25.64
C ARG A 245 -35.16 24.04 26.46
N LYS A 246 -34.54 25.15 26.04
CA LYS A 246 -34.73 26.46 26.70
C LYS A 246 -36.18 26.91 26.66
N ALA A 247 -36.88 26.71 25.55
CA ALA A 247 -38.31 27.03 25.43
C ALA A 247 -39.16 26.18 26.39
N ALA A 248 -38.91 24.87 26.46
CA ALA A 248 -39.61 23.96 27.37
C ALA A 248 -39.34 24.30 28.86
N GLU A 249 -38.11 24.66 29.22
CA GLU A 249 -37.77 25.12 30.57
C GLU A 249 -38.52 26.40 30.95
N LEU A 250 -38.59 27.37 30.04
CA LEU A 250 -39.36 28.59 30.25
C LEU A 250 -40.86 28.31 30.42
N GLU A 251 -41.44 27.42 29.61
CA GLU A 251 -42.84 27.03 29.78
C GLU A 251 -43.08 26.31 31.11
N ARG A 252 -42.17 25.42 31.51
CA ARG A 252 -42.25 24.75 32.81
C ARG A 252 -42.28 25.76 33.96
N LEU A 253 -41.38 26.74 33.95
CA LEU A 253 -41.35 27.80 34.96
C LEU A 253 -42.63 28.66 34.96
N ARG A 254 -43.20 28.94 33.78
CA ARG A 254 -44.50 29.63 33.65
C ARG A 254 -45.64 28.81 34.26
N LEU A 255 -45.66 27.51 34.06
CA LEU A 255 -46.67 26.63 34.65
C LEU A 255 -46.49 26.51 36.16
N GLU A 256 -45.26 26.36 36.67
CA GLU A 256 -44.98 26.33 38.11
C GLU A 256 -45.40 27.64 38.80
N THR A 257 -45.12 28.79 38.19
CA THR A 257 -45.58 30.09 38.71
C THR A 257 -47.10 30.25 38.65
N ALA A 258 -47.76 29.79 37.58
CA ALA A 258 -49.21 29.81 37.49
C ALA A 258 -49.88 28.91 38.54
N LEU A 259 -49.34 27.70 38.76
CA LEU A 259 -49.85 26.76 39.77
C LEU A 259 -49.67 27.30 41.20
N THR A 260 -48.54 27.92 41.50
CA THR A 260 -48.31 28.53 42.83
C THR A 260 -49.25 29.72 43.08
N GLU A 261 -49.51 30.53 42.07
CA GLU A 261 -50.47 31.62 42.15
C GLU A 261 -51.91 31.10 42.32
N GLN A 262 -52.30 30.06 41.57
CA GLN A 262 -53.59 29.41 41.73
C GLN A 262 -53.76 28.81 43.13
N ALA A 263 -52.71 28.17 43.68
CA ALA A 263 -52.73 27.65 45.03
C ALA A 263 -52.90 28.77 46.07
N ARG A 264 -52.25 29.92 45.89
CA ARG A 264 -52.43 31.11 46.73
C ARG A 264 -53.87 31.64 46.66
N GLN A 265 -54.46 31.70 45.47
CA GLN A 265 -55.85 32.12 45.29
C GLN A 265 -56.84 31.17 45.99
N ILE A 266 -56.62 29.85 45.87
CA ILE A 266 -57.44 28.85 46.57
C ILE A 266 -57.31 29.01 48.09
N ALA A 267 -56.10 29.20 48.61
CA ALA A 267 -55.89 29.43 50.04
C ALA A 267 -56.63 30.69 50.53
N ALA A 268 -56.53 31.80 49.79
CA ALA A 268 -57.24 33.04 50.12
C ALA A 268 -58.77 32.86 50.11
N LEU A 269 -59.31 32.12 49.14
CA LEU A 269 -60.74 31.80 49.09
C LEU A 269 -61.18 30.93 50.27
N LEU A 270 -60.37 29.94 50.67
CA LEU A 270 -60.65 29.09 51.83
C LEU A 270 -60.61 29.89 53.14
N ASP A 271 -59.65 30.80 53.30
CA ASP A 271 -59.59 31.67 54.48
C ASP A 271 -60.75 32.67 54.52
N GLY A 272 -61.13 33.25 53.37
CA GLY A 272 -62.34 34.06 53.26
C GLY A 272 -63.61 33.28 53.60
N HIS A 273 -63.73 32.03 53.16
CA HIS A 273 -64.85 31.16 53.52
C HIS A 273 -64.91 30.87 55.01
N ARG A 274 -63.76 30.60 55.65
CA ARG A 274 -63.66 30.41 57.10
C ARG A 274 -64.10 31.66 57.87
N ALA A 275 -63.65 32.85 57.46
CA ALA A 275 -64.05 34.11 58.08
C ALA A 275 -65.56 34.33 57.99
N LEU A 276 -66.16 34.11 56.81
CA LEU A 276 -67.62 34.19 56.63
C LEU A 276 -68.38 33.18 57.49
N MET A 277 -67.84 31.98 57.70
CA MET A 277 -68.46 30.98 58.57
C MET A 277 -68.41 31.41 60.04
N VAL A 278 -67.34 32.07 60.48
CA VAL A 278 -67.24 32.66 61.83
C VAL A 278 -68.25 33.80 61.99
N GLU A 279 -68.28 34.77 61.06
CA GLU A 279 -69.24 35.88 61.09
C GLU A 279 -70.70 35.38 61.07
N ARG A 280 -71.01 34.37 60.25
CA ARG A 280 -72.33 33.74 60.23
C ARG A 280 -72.68 33.14 61.58
N GLY A 281 -71.71 32.48 62.23
CA GLY A 281 -71.88 31.94 63.58
C GLY A 281 -72.18 33.02 64.62
N GLU A 282 -71.42 34.13 64.59
CA GLU A 282 -71.61 35.28 65.48
C GLU A 282 -72.97 35.97 65.25
N LEU A 283 -73.35 36.23 64.00
CA LEU A 283 -74.65 36.79 63.65
C LEU A 283 -75.79 35.89 64.08
N GLN A 284 -75.64 34.57 63.90
CA GLN A 284 -76.64 33.59 64.33
C GLN A 284 -76.77 33.55 65.85
N ALA A 285 -75.66 33.60 66.58
CA ALA A 285 -75.65 33.70 68.05
C ALA A 285 -76.32 35.01 68.53
N GLY A 286 -75.98 36.14 67.91
CA GLY A 286 -76.60 37.44 68.18
C GLY A 286 -78.11 37.42 67.94
N LEU A 287 -78.57 36.84 66.82
CA LEU A 287 -79.99 36.66 66.54
C LEU A 287 -80.70 35.78 67.58
N THR A 288 -80.06 34.70 68.03
CA THR A 288 -80.64 33.85 69.10
C THR A 288 -80.73 34.60 70.43
N LEU A 289 -79.71 35.39 70.79
CA LEU A 289 -79.72 36.22 72.00
C LEU A 289 -80.84 37.26 71.94
N SER A 290 -80.94 38.04 70.86
CA SER A 290 -82.02 39.03 70.70
C SER A 290 -83.40 38.39 70.73
N ARG A 291 -83.58 37.19 70.17
CA ARG A 291 -84.84 36.43 70.31
C ARG A 291 -85.13 36.08 71.76
N HIS A 292 -84.15 35.57 72.50
CA HIS A 292 -84.30 35.28 73.93
C HIS A 292 -84.62 36.53 74.75
N GLU A 293 -83.99 37.67 74.47
CA GLU A 293 -84.28 38.95 75.11
C GLU A 293 -85.71 39.43 74.82
N ILE A 294 -86.16 39.33 73.55
CA ILE A 294 -87.54 39.63 73.16
C ILE A 294 -88.53 38.73 73.91
N ASP A 295 -88.28 37.42 73.94
CA ASP A 295 -89.14 36.48 74.67
C ASP A 295 -89.15 36.76 76.18
N ALA A 296 -88.01 37.11 76.77
CA ALA A 296 -87.90 37.52 78.17
C ALA A 296 -88.67 38.82 78.46
N LEU A 297 -88.61 39.82 77.57
CA LEU A 297 -89.41 41.04 77.67
C LEU A 297 -90.91 40.72 77.63
N PHE A 298 -91.35 39.80 76.76
CA PHE A 298 -92.75 39.36 76.70
C PHE A 298 -93.21 38.57 77.94
N ALA A 299 -92.29 37.82 78.56
CA ALA A 299 -92.53 37.05 79.78
C ALA A 299 -92.48 37.91 81.06
N SER A 300 -91.84 39.09 81.01
CA SER A 300 -91.73 40.01 82.15
C SER A 300 -93.10 40.47 82.67
N THR A 301 -93.30 40.39 83.99
CA THR A 301 -94.57 40.62 84.69
C THR A 301 -94.91 42.10 84.92
N SER A 302 -94.10 43.03 84.40
CA SER A 302 -94.38 44.47 84.45
C SER A 302 -95.46 44.86 83.42
N TRP A 303 -96.72 44.92 83.88
CA TRP A 303 -97.90 45.20 83.05
C TRP A 303 -97.82 46.53 82.27
N LYS A 304 -97.09 47.52 82.79
CA LYS A 304 -96.92 48.84 82.14
C LYS A 304 -96.07 48.78 80.87
N VAL A 305 -95.15 47.82 80.78
CA VAL A 305 -94.24 47.67 79.62
C VAL A 305 -94.75 46.61 78.64
N THR A 306 -95.37 45.54 79.13
CA THR A 306 -95.80 44.41 78.28
C THR A 306 -97.16 44.58 77.61
N ALA A 307 -98.07 45.41 78.13
CA ALA A 307 -99.40 45.59 77.54
C ALA A 307 -99.38 46.24 76.12
N PRO A 308 -98.59 47.30 75.84
CA PRO A 308 -98.49 47.87 74.49
C PRO A 308 -97.87 46.89 73.48
N LEU A 309 -96.82 46.16 73.90
CA LEU A 309 -96.12 45.20 73.05
C LEU A 309 -96.99 43.97 72.71
N ARG A 310 -97.79 43.47 73.66
CA ARG A 310 -98.76 42.37 73.39
C ARG A 310 -99.83 42.79 72.38
N ARG A 311 -100.32 44.05 72.43
CA ARG A 311 -101.24 44.58 71.41
C ARG A 311 -100.58 44.69 70.03
N ALA A 312 -99.35 45.19 69.96
CA ALA A 312 -98.62 45.29 68.69
C ALA A 312 -98.33 43.92 68.06
N ARG A 313 -97.96 42.91 68.87
CA ARG A 313 -97.77 41.53 68.40
C ARG A 313 -99.06 40.94 67.83
N LEU A 314 -100.20 41.11 68.53
CA LEU A 314 -101.51 40.68 68.04
C LEU A 314 -101.92 41.38 66.74
N ALA A 315 -101.56 42.66 66.56
CA ALA A 315 -101.82 43.39 65.30
C ALA A 315 -100.97 42.87 64.12
N VAL A 316 -99.72 42.47 64.37
CA VAL A 316 -98.82 41.91 63.33
C VAL A 316 -99.21 40.47 62.97
N THR A 317 -99.55 39.63 63.95
CA THR A 317 -100.01 38.26 63.68
C THR A 317 -101.45 38.19 63.17
N GLY A 318 -102.25 39.23 63.38
CA GLY A 318 -103.65 39.32 62.92
C GLY A 318 -103.85 40.02 61.57
N SER A 319 -102.79 40.54 60.94
CA SER A 319 -102.83 41.19 59.62
C SER A 319 -102.29 40.30 58.48
N ARG A 320 -102.24 38.98 58.68
CA ARG A 320 -102.00 37.96 57.66
C ARG A 320 -103.03 36.85 57.76
#